data_AF-A0A5N5JYT5-F1
#
_entry.id   AF-A0A5N5JYT5-F1
#
_cell.length_a   1.000
_cell.length_b   1.000
_cell.length_c   1.000
_cell.angle_alpha   90.00
_cell.angle_beta   90.00
_cell.angle_gamma   90.00
#
_symmetry.space_group_name_H-M   'P 1'
#
loop_
_entity.id
_entity.type
_entity.pdbx_description
1 polymer ?
#
loop_
_entity_poly.entity_id
_entity_poly.type
_entity_poly.pdbx_seq_one_letter_code
_entity_poly.pdbx_strand_id
1 'polypeptide(L)'
;MLAEEEIYENEITEHGIEERAIIHKNDSQANRTSNIEECLVSVMEIGLSCSDKSPGKRMAMNIVVNKLQKIRDSFSRSINRKDKKVAVDFQ
;
A
#
# COMPACT_ATOMS: atom_id res chain seq x y z
N MET A 1 -13.75 -45.94 8.01
CA MET A 1 -13.41 -45.63 6.62
C MET A 1 -12.39 -44.51 6.68
N LEU A 2 -11.13 -44.92 6.67
CA LEU A 2 -9.95 -44.06 6.63
C LEU A 2 -9.80 -43.61 5.18
N ALA A 3 -9.75 -42.29 4.95
CA ALA A 3 -9.22 -41.74 3.72
C ALA A 3 -7.85 -41.17 4.08
N GLU A 4 -6.84 -42.02 3.93
CA GLU A 4 -5.44 -41.65 3.97
C GLU A 4 -5.17 -40.85 2.70
N GLU A 5 -4.97 -39.54 2.84
CA GLU A 5 -4.52 -38.69 1.74
C GLU A 5 -3.00 -38.63 1.84
N GLU A 6 -2.33 -39.36 0.96
CA GLU A 6 -0.88 -39.48 0.93
C GLU A 6 -0.23 -38.15 0.54
N ILE A 7 0.37 -37.47 1.52
CA ILE A 7 1.18 -36.28 1.29
C ILE A 7 2.58 -36.76 0.89
N TYR A 8 2.82 -36.72 -0.42
CA TYR A 8 4.11 -37.01 -1.06
C TYR A 8 5.23 -36.13 -0.47
N GLU A 9 6.18 -36.77 0.23
CA GLU A 9 7.39 -36.12 0.74
C GLU A 9 8.25 -35.62 -0.41
N ASN A 10 8.47 -34.32 -0.48
CA ASN A 10 9.39 -33.74 -1.44
C ASN A 10 10.64 -33.24 -0.71
N GLU A 11 11.72 -34.02 -0.88
CA GLU A 11 13.14 -33.78 -0.62
C GLU A 11 13.54 -32.38 -0.15
N ILE A 12 14.20 -32.35 1.02
CA ILE A 12 14.93 -31.21 1.56
C ILE A 12 16.14 -30.94 0.65
N THR A 13 16.00 -29.99 -0.28
CA THR A 13 17.17 -29.44 -0.98
C THR A 13 17.89 -28.47 -0.05
N GLU A 14 19.07 -28.88 0.42
CA GLU A 14 20.04 -28.07 1.15
C GLU A 14 20.37 -26.80 0.35
N HIS A 15 19.67 -25.70 0.64
CA HIS A 15 19.97 -24.40 0.06
C HIS A 15 20.86 -23.65 1.04
N GLY A 16 22.16 -23.66 0.77
CA GLY A 16 23.18 -22.97 1.56
C GLY A 16 22.77 -21.53 1.87
N ILE A 17 22.97 -21.13 3.12
CA ILE A 17 22.63 -19.80 3.59
C ILE A 17 23.58 -18.80 2.90
N GLU A 18 23.11 -18.17 1.83
CA GLU A 18 23.81 -17.05 1.21
C GLU A 18 23.63 -15.82 2.13
N GLU A 19 24.73 -15.36 2.73
CA GLU A 19 24.75 -14.16 3.57
C GLU A 19 24.37 -12.94 2.70
N ARG A 20 23.10 -12.54 2.77
CA ARG A 20 22.63 -11.33 2.10
C ARG A 20 23.03 -10.12 2.94
N ALA A 21 23.85 -9.25 2.37
CA ALA A 21 24.13 -7.94 2.94
C ALA A 21 22.81 -7.20 3.27
N ILE A 22 22.68 -6.66 4.49
CA ILE A 22 21.53 -5.84 4.90
C ILE A 22 21.61 -4.51 4.14
N ILE A 23 20.98 -4.45 2.97
CA ILE A 23 20.80 -3.19 2.25
C ILE A 23 19.79 -2.36 3.06
N HIS A 24 20.26 -1.34 3.76
CA HIS A 24 19.44 -0.32 4.43
C HIS A 24 18.58 0.42 3.37
N LYS A 25 17.40 -0.11 3.05
CA LYS A 25 16.36 0.55 2.22
C LYS A 25 15.33 1.33 3.07
N ASN A 26 15.67 1.68 4.31
CA ASN A 26 14.70 2.10 5.31
C ASN A 26 14.01 3.42 4.98
N ASP A 27 14.70 4.40 4.39
CA ASP A 27 14.10 5.73 4.20
C ASP A 27 13.00 5.73 3.14
N SER A 28 13.21 5.00 2.04
CA SER A 28 12.21 4.93 0.96
C SER A 28 10.99 4.08 1.32
N GLN A 29 11.16 3.11 2.23
CA GLN A 29 10.10 2.22 2.68
C GLN A 29 9.28 2.85 3.82
N ALA A 30 9.94 3.47 4.81
CA ALA A 30 9.29 4.20 5.90
C ALA A 30 8.47 5.39 5.37
N ASN A 31 9.00 6.13 4.39
CA ASN A 31 8.23 7.19 3.75
C ASN A 31 7.01 6.63 2.99
N ARG A 32 7.09 5.44 2.40
CA ARG A 32 5.94 4.83 1.70
C ARG A 32 4.86 4.38 2.67
N THR A 33 5.20 3.75 3.78
CA THR A 33 4.22 3.33 4.80
C THR A 33 3.52 4.53 5.40
N SER A 34 4.25 5.60 5.73
CA SER A 34 3.67 6.87 6.21
C SER A 34 2.69 7.50 5.22
N ASN A 35 3.00 7.52 3.92
CA ASN A 35 2.08 8.05 2.89
C ASN A 35 0.77 7.24 2.77
N ILE A 36 0.84 5.92 2.97
CA ILE A 36 -0.34 5.04 2.95
C ILE A 36 -1.21 5.30 4.18
N GLU A 37 -0.59 5.40 5.35
CA GLU A 37 -1.28 5.68 6.62
C GLU A 37 -2.03 7.02 6.56
N GLU A 38 -1.39 8.07 6.05
CA GLU A 38 -2.04 9.39 5.87
C GLU A 38 -3.25 9.34 4.94
N CYS A 39 -3.15 8.57 3.85
CA CYS A 39 -4.29 8.35 2.95
C CYS A 39 -5.42 7.60 3.65
N LEU A 40 -5.11 6.57 4.44
CA LEU A 40 -6.09 5.79 5.18
C LEU A 40 -6.81 6.65 6.23
N VAL A 41 -6.07 7.43 7.02
CA VAL A 41 -6.64 8.38 7.98
C VAL A 41 -7.61 9.33 7.29
N SER A 42 -7.20 9.93 6.18
CA SER A 42 -8.04 10.87 5.41
C SER A 42 -9.32 10.21 4.88
N VAL A 43 -9.25 8.96 4.41
CA VAL A 43 -10.42 8.21 3.92
C VAL A 43 -11.36 7.86 5.08
N MET A 44 -10.81 7.46 6.23
CA MET A 44 -11.61 7.15 7.43
C MET A 44 -12.35 8.39 7.94
N GLU A 45 -11.70 9.55 7.98
CA GLU A 45 -12.35 10.82 8.37
C GLU A 45 -13.52 11.17 7.45
N ILE A 46 -13.36 10.98 6.13
CA ILE A 46 -14.45 11.15 5.17
C ILE A 46 -15.57 10.14 5.46
N GLY A 47 -15.23 8.87 5.67
CA GLY A 47 -16.18 7.81 5.99
C GLY A 47 -16.99 8.11 7.26
N LEU A 48 -16.33 8.58 8.32
CA LEU A 48 -16.96 9.02 9.56
C LEU A 48 -17.92 10.19 9.32
N SER A 49 -17.50 11.19 8.56
CA SER A 49 -18.36 12.34 8.26
C SER A 49 -19.58 11.95 7.41
N CYS A 50 -19.42 11.05 6.44
CA CYS A 50 -20.53 10.50 5.66
C CYS A 50 -21.49 9.64 6.51
N SER A 51 -20.97 9.03 7.58
CA SER A 51 -21.72 8.12 8.45
C SER A 51 -22.38 8.84 9.64
N ASP A 52 -22.36 10.18 9.67
CA ASP A 52 -23.04 10.91 10.75
C ASP A 52 -24.53 10.51 10.80
N LYS A 53 -25.01 10.26 12.02
CA LYS A 53 -26.39 9.87 12.29
C LYS A 53 -27.37 10.93 11.80
N SER A 54 -26.99 12.20 11.86
CA SER A 54 -27.80 13.31 11.37
C SER A 54 -27.51 13.58 9.90
N PRO A 55 -28.52 13.48 8.99
CA PRO A 55 -28.32 13.75 7.57
C PRO A 55 -27.73 15.13 7.28
N GLY A 56 -28.13 16.16 8.04
CA GLY A 56 -27.67 17.53 7.86
C GLY A 56 -26.22 17.80 8.32
N LYS A 57 -25.63 16.86 9.07
CA LYS A 57 -24.22 16.94 9.49
C LYS A 57 -23.27 16.19 8.57
N ARG A 58 -23.81 15.39 7.64
CA ARG A 58 -22.99 14.66 6.67
C ARG A 58 -22.32 15.63 5.72
N MET A 59 -21.08 15.31 5.35
CA MET A 59 -20.37 16.06 4.32
C MET A 59 -21.15 16.05 3.01
N ALA A 60 -21.27 17.20 2.36
CA ALA A 60 -21.92 17.30 1.06
C ALA A 60 -21.20 16.45 0.01
N MET A 61 -21.95 15.73 -0.83
CA MET A 61 -21.37 14.72 -1.72
C MET A 61 -20.38 15.30 -2.74
N ASN A 62 -20.58 16.54 -3.19
CA ASN A 62 -19.62 17.23 -4.05
C ASN A 62 -18.26 17.44 -3.34
N ILE A 63 -18.27 17.73 -2.03
CA ILE A 63 -17.06 17.86 -1.23
C ILE A 63 -16.40 16.48 -1.06
N VAL A 64 -17.20 15.43 -0.79
CA VAL A 64 -16.71 14.05 -0.65
C VAL A 64 -15.97 13.61 -1.91
N VAL A 65 -16.60 13.75 -3.09
CA VAL A 65 -15.98 13.37 -4.37
C VAL A 65 -14.68 14.14 -4.60
N ASN A 66 -14.69 15.45 -4.39
CA ASN A 66 -13.49 16.28 -4.55
C ASN A 66 -12.35 15.86 -3.61
N LYS A 67 -12.65 15.52 -2.35
CA LYS A 67 -11.64 15.05 -1.40
C LYS A 67 -11.09 13.67 -1.77
N LEU A 68 -11.97 12.74 -2.14
CA LEU A 68 -11.57 11.38 -2.54
C LEU A 68 -10.69 11.40 -3.80
N GLN A 69 -11.00 12.25 -4.78
CA GLN A 69 -10.16 12.44 -5.96
C GLN A 69 -8.76 12.95 -5.58
N LYS A 70 -8.67 13.94 -4.69
CA LYS A 70 -7.38 14.46 -4.20
C LYS A 70 -6.55 13.39 -3.50
N ILE A 71 -7.19 12.57 -2.65
CA ILE A 71 -6.52 11.46 -1.96
C ILE A 71 -6.00 10.44 -2.98
N ARG A 72 -6.84 10.00 -3.92
CA ARG A 72 -6.45 9.07 -4.99
C ARG A 72 -5.26 9.61 -5.78
N ASP A 73 -5.31 10.87 -6.20
CA ASP A 73 -4.26 11.46 -7.03
C ASP A 73 -2.95 11.62 -6.24
N SER A 74 -3.04 11.94 -4.95
CA SER A 74 -1.88 11.99 -4.05
C SER A 74 -1.24 10.62 -3.86
N PHE A 75 -2.05 9.62 -3.54
CA PHE A 75 -1.62 8.23 -3.40
C PHE A 75 -0.97 7.71 -4.68
N SER A 76 -1.62 7.97 -5.83
CA SER A 76 -1.12 7.57 -7.16
C SER A 76 0.24 8.20 -7.46
N ARG A 77 0.45 9.48 -7.12
CA ARG A 77 1.77 10.12 -7.24
C ARG A 77 2.81 9.47 -6.33
N SER A 78 2.45 9.13 -5.10
CA SER A 78 3.37 8.49 -4.15
C SER A 78 3.79 7.08 -4.58
N ILE A 79 2.91 6.32 -5.25
CA ILE A 79 3.25 5.00 -5.80
C ILE A 79 4.02 5.09 -7.14
N ASN A 80 3.67 6.04 -8.02
CA ASN A 80 4.24 6.20 -9.37
C ASN A 80 5.60 6.91 -9.40
N ARG A 81 6.11 7.40 -8.24
CA ARG A 81 7.50 7.88 -8.11
C ARG A 81 8.56 6.81 -8.46
N LYS A 82 8.17 5.56 -8.70
CA LYS A 82 9.07 4.44 -8.99
C LYS A 82 9.40 4.22 -10.47
N ASP A 83 8.68 4.81 -11.41
CA ASP A 83 8.85 4.49 -12.85
C ASP A 83 9.72 5.47 -13.63
N LYS A 84 10.18 6.56 -13.01
CA LYS A 84 11.19 7.46 -13.61
C LYS A 84 12.59 7.05 -13.16
N LYS A 85 13.09 5.91 -13.65
CA LYS A 85 14.53 5.83 -13.96
C LYS A 85 14.73 6.78 -15.14
N VAL A 86 15.11 8.02 -14.85
CA VAL A 86 15.65 8.90 -15.89
C VAL A 86 16.91 8.20 -16.38
N ALA A 87 16.83 7.63 -17.59
CA ALA A 87 18.02 7.31 -18.35
C ALA A 87 18.74 8.65 -18.55
N VAL A 88 19.80 8.85 -17.77
CA VAL A 88 20.77 9.90 -18.05
C VAL A 88 21.60 9.39 -19.22
N ASP A 89 21.23 9.82 -20.42
CA ASP A 89 22.06 9.62 -21.59
C ASP A 89 23.39 10.34 -21.35
N PHE A 90 24.48 9.57 -21.36
CA PHE A 90 25.83 10.09 -21.42
C PHE A 90 26.05 10.70 -22.81
N GLN A 91 26.39 11.98 -22.84
CA GLN A 91 27.02 12.61 -23.99
C GLN A 91 28.32 13.27 -23.56
#